data_AF-A0A9E1T1G9-F1
#
_entry.id   AF-A0A9E1T1G9-F1
#
_cell.length_a   1.000
_cell.length_b   1.000
_cell.length_c   1.000
_cell.angle_alpha   90.00
_cell.angle_beta   90.00
_cell.angle_gamma   90.00
#
_symmetry.space_group_name_H-M   'P 1'
#
loop_
_entity.id
_entity.type
_entity.pdbx_description
1 polymer ?
#
loop_
_entity_poly.entity_id
_entity_poly.type
_entity_poly.pdbx_seq_one_letter_code
_entity_poly.pdbx_strand_id
1 'polypeptide(L)'
;MSYEEQAAFANRALHVLRDIALAETELEVDDATGTLIAALTSTDEEAQIVVAETLAMIDDSLAQRALIDEALKEGNLDQRVMLLDEAAGSVRRWGNHAGDWQVELVVDLAENSSGYLADAAARLNGALDHPNTSVMIFLP
;
A
#
# COMPACT_ATOMS: atom_id res chain seq x y z
N MET A 1 18.21 2.07 -26.12
CA MET A 1 18.54 2.75 -24.86
C MET A 1 19.59 1.95 -24.13
N SER A 2 20.52 2.63 -23.44
CA SER A 2 21.35 2.00 -22.42
C SER A 2 20.50 1.53 -21.22
N TYR A 3 21.09 0.77 -20.31
CA TYR A 3 20.43 0.39 -19.06
C TYR A 3 20.10 1.61 -18.20
N GLU A 4 21.03 2.56 -18.10
CA GLU A 4 20.86 3.79 -17.34
C GLU A 4 19.73 4.67 -17.91
N GLU A 5 19.64 4.77 -19.24
CA GLU A 5 18.54 5.49 -19.91
C GLU A 5 17.19 4.81 -19.65
N GLN A 6 17.15 3.48 -19.61
CA GLN A 6 15.93 2.72 -19.30
C GLN A 6 15.46 2.97 -17.87
N ALA A 7 16.37 2.90 -16.89
CA ALA A 7 16.06 3.15 -15.49
C ALA A 7 15.58 4.59 -15.26
N ALA A 8 16.26 5.57 -15.85
CA ALA A 8 15.87 6.97 -15.76
C ALA A 8 14.50 7.25 -16.39
N PHE A 9 14.19 6.59 -17.52
CA PHE A 9 12.88 6.68 -18.14
C PHE A 9 11.79 6.03 -17.27
N ALA A 10 12.04 4.84 -16.74
CA ALA A 10 11.10 4.12 -15.88
C ALA A 10 10.74 4.94 -14.63
N ASN A 11 11.74 5.47 -13.91
CA ASN A 11 11.50 6.31 -12.75
C ASN A 11 10.67 7.55 -13.10
N ARG A 12 10.98 8.23 -14.21
CA ARG A 12 10.19 9.39 -14.64
C ARG A 12 8.74 9.01 -14.97
N ALA A 13 8.53 7.88 -15.64
CA ALA A 13 7.19 7.39 -15.97
C ALA A 13 6.39 7.07 -14.71
N LEU A 14 7.00 6.43 -13.70
CA LEU A 14 6.37 6.14 -12.41
C LEU A 14 5.92 7.41 -11.69
N HIS A 15 6.79 8.43 -11.62
CA HIS A 15 6.41 9.71 -11.03
C HIS A 15 5.25 10.39 -11.76
N VAL A 16 5.22 10.33 -13.10
CA VAL A 16 4.11 10.89 -13.87
C VAL A 16 2.81 10.13 -13.60
N LEU A 17 2.85 8.80 -13.53
CA LEU A 17 1.66 8.00 -13.18
C LEU A 17 1.14 8.36 -11.80
N ARG A 18 2.01 8.49 -10.81
CA ARG A 18 1.63 8.93 -9.47
C ARG A 18 1.00 10.32 -9.50
N ASP A 19 1.63 11.28 -10.18
CA ASP A 19 1.14 12.65 -10.23
C ASP A 19 -0.25 12.71 -10.92
N ILE A 20 -0.50 11.88 -11.94
CA ILE A 20 -1.83 11.72 -12.55
C ILE A 20 -2.83 11.16 -11.52
N ALA A 21 -2.46 10.09 -10.81
CA ALA A 21 -3.31 9.45 -9.81
C ALA A 21 -3.68 10.42 -8.67
N LEU A 22 -2.74 11.27 -8.24
CA LEU A 22 -2.94 12.28 -7.19
C LEU A 22 -3.75 13.49 -7.65
N ALA A 23 -3.69 13.83 -8.94
CA ALA A 23 -4.30 15.05 -9.47
C ALA A 23 -5.81 14.91 -9.80
N GLU A 24 -6.40 13.71 -9.66
CA GLU A 24 -7.82 13.44 -9.93
C GLU A 24 -8.28 14.01 -11.28
N THR A 25 -7.52 13.69 -12.34
CA THR A 25 -7.78 14.18 -13.71
C THR A 25 -8.66 13.21 -14.51
N GLU A 26 -9.07 13.58 -15.72
CA GLU A 26 -9.71 12.67 -16.70
C GLU A 26 -8.77 11.56 -17.22
N LEU A 27 -7.49 11.59 -16.87
CA LEU A 27 -6.54 10.52 -17.19
C LEU A 27 -6.63 9.44 -16.12
N GLU A 28 -6.92 8.21 -16.55
CA GLU A 28 -7.00 7.04 -15.69
C GLU A 28 -5.64 6.32 -15.62
N VAL A 29 -5.32 5.77 -14.45
CA VAL A 29 -4.10 4.97 -14.22
C VAL A 29 -4.40 3.47 -14.08
N ASP A 30 -5.68 3.10 -14.19
CA ASP A 30 -6.18 1.76 -13.88
C ASP A 30 -5.59 0.70 -14.82
N ASP A 31 -5.36 1.06 -16.09
CA ASP A 31 -4.69 0.21 -17.09
C ASP A 31 -3.26 -0.19 -16.67
N ALA A 32 -2.60 0.60 -15.81
CA ALA A 32 -1.25 0.32 -15.32
C ALA A 32 -1.24 -0.62 -14.10
N THR A 33 -2.39 -0.94 -13.50
CA THR A 33 -2.50 -1.68 -12.23
C THR A 33 -1.67 -2.96 -12.21
N GLY A 34 -1.81 -3.83 -13.22
CA GLY A 34 -1.07 -5.09 -13.27
C GLY A 34 0.45 -4.89 -13.35
N THR A 35 0.91 -3.83 -14.02
CA THR A 35 2.34 -3.49 -14.14
C THR A 35 2.87 -2.91 -12.83
N LEU A 36 2.08 -2.06 -12.17
CA LEU A 36 2.42 -1.48 -10.87
C LEU A 36 2.48 -2.56 -9.77
N ILE A 37 1.56 -3.51 -9.75
CA ILE A 37 1.60 -4.66 -8.83
C ILE A 37 2.88 -5.48 -9.02
N ALA A 38 3.27 -5.74 -10.28
CA ALA A 38 4.53 -6.43 -10.55
C ALA A 38 5.74 -5.62 -10.03
N ALA A 39 5.75 -4.31 -10.32
CA ALA A 39 6.83 -3.41 -9.91
C ALA A 39 6.97 -3.30 -8.39
N LEU A 40 5.87 -3.34 -7.63
CA LEU A 40 5.85 -3.24 -6.16
C LEU A 40 6.79 -4.26 -5.50
N THR A 41 6.95 -5.43 -6.12
CA THR A 41 7.75 -6.56 -5.59
C THR A 41 9.19 -6.61 -6.10
N SER A 42 9.50 -5.93 -7.20
CA SER A 42 10.75 -6.14 -7.96
C SER A 42 11.64 -4.91 -8.06
N THR A 43 11.19 -3.77 -7.54
CA THR A 43 11.87 -2.49 -7.64
C THR A 43 12.69 -2.18 -6.38
N ASP A 44 13.58 -1.19 -6.47
CA ASP A 44 14.33 -0.68 -5.31
C ASP A 44 13.44 0.10 -4.33
N GLU A 45 13.97 0.41 -3.15
CA GLU A 45 13.20 1.02 -2.06
C GLU A 45 12.60 2.40 -2.45
N GLU A 46 13.30 3.21 -3.25
CA GLU A 46 12.83 4.55 -3.64
C GLU A 46 11.67 4.46 -4.64
N ALA A 47 11.81 3.60 -5.65
CA ALA A 47 10.75 3.37 -6.62
C ALA A 47 9.54 2.65 -6.00
N GLN A 48 9.74 1.80 -4.98
CA GLN A 48 8.66 1.09 -4.32
C GLN A 48 7.68 2.05 -3.63
N ILE A 49 8.20 3.13 -3.04
CA ILE A 49 7.38 4.20 -2.45
C ILE A 49 6.45 4.78 -3.51
N VAL A 50 6.98 5.19 -4.66
CA VAL A 50 6.20 5.81 -5.75
C VAL A 50 5.15 4.84 -6.30
N VAL A 51 5.50 3.56 -6.43
CA VAL A 51 4.57 2.52 -6.86
C VAL A 51 3.44 2.33 -5.84
N ALA A 52 3.77 2.28 -4.54
CA ALA A 52 2.80 2.12 -3.48
C ALA A 52 1.83 3.31 -3.40
N GLU A 53 2.35 4.54 -3.43
CA GLU A 53 1.59 5.78 -3.50
C GLU A 53 0.62 5.78 -4.70
N THR A 54 1.07 5.28 -5.85
CA THR A 54 0.23 5.20 -7.06
C THR A 54 -0.88 4.17 -6.90
N LEU A 55 -0.55 2.95 -6.45
CA LEU A 55 -1.53 1.87 -6.25
C LEU A 55 -2.58 2.24 -5.20
N ALA A 56 -2.21 3.00 -4.16
CA ALA A 56 -3.15 3.41 -3.12
C ALA A 56 -4.25 4.36 -3.63
N MET A 57 -3.99 5.03 -4.77
CA MET A 57 -4.92 5.95 -5.42
C MET A 57 -5.86 5.27 -6.44
N ILE A 58 -5.72 3.96 -6.67
CA ILE A 58 -6.57 3.20 -7.61
C ILE A 58 -7.69 2.49 -6.84
N ASP A 59 -8.96 2.71 -7.22
CA ASP A 59 -10.11 1.95 -6.70
C ASP A 59 -10.19 0.56 -7.35
N ASP A 60 -9.20 -0.29 -7.04
CA ASP A 60 -9.13 -1.64 -7.54
C ASP A 60 -8.78 -2.64 -6.43
N SER A 61 -9.52 -3.74 -6.40
CA SER A 61 -9.35 -4.77 -5.38
C SER A 61 -8.00 -5.49 -5.45
N LEU A 62 -7.41 -5.66 -6.65
CA LEU A 62 -6.09 -6.27 -6.78
C LEU A 62 -5.00 -5.31 -6.33
N ALA A 63 -5.13 -4.03 -6.63
CA ALA A 63 -4.20 -2.99 -6.16
C ALA A 63 -4.13 -2.93 -4.62
N GLN A 64 -5.29 -2.81 -3.95
CA GLN A 64 -5.34 -2.73 -2.49
C GLN A 64 -4.83 -4.02 -1.83
N ARG A 65 -5.21 -5.20 -2.37
CA ARG A 65 -4.72 -6.48 -1.84
C ARG A 65 -3.22 -6.65 -2.02
N ALA A 66 -2.66 -6.22 -3.15
CA ALA A 66 -1.22 -6.29 -3.39
C ALA A 66 -0.42 -5.43 -2.40
N LEU A 67 -0.92 -4.23 -2.05
CA LEU A 67 -0.31 -3.40 -1.01
C LEU A 67 -0.30 -4.10 0.35
N ILE A 68 -1.43 -4.69 0.75
CA ILE A 68 -1.54 -5.40 2.02
C ILE A 68 -0.63 -6.64 2.02
N ASP A 69 -0.62 -7.42 0.93
CA ASP A 69 0.23 -8.61 0.81
C ASP A 69 1.71 -8.26 0.91
N GLU A 70 2.15 -7.18 0.28
CA GLU A 70 3.54 -6.74 0.38
C GLU A 70 3.88 -6.23 1.78
N ALA A 71 2.97 -5.47 2.40
CA ALA A 71 3.14 -4.95 3.76
C ALA A 71 3.30 -6.04 4.83
N LEU A 72 2.60 -7.17 4.64
CA LEU A 72 2.61 -8.31 5.55
C LEU A 72 3.86 -9.19 5.43
N LYS A 73 4.64 -9.06 4.34
CA LYS A 73 5.88 -9.82 4.19
C LYS A 73 6.93 -9.34 5.19
N GLU A 74 7.74 -10.29 5.67
CA GLU A 74 8.93 -9.95 6.46
C GLU A 74 9.97 -9.22 5.59
N GLY A 75 10.62 -8.21 6.16
CA GLY A 75 11.50 -7.32 5.39
C GLY A 75 11.97 -6.10 6.16
N ASN A 76 12.38 -5.07 5.42
CA ASN A 76 12.78 -3.79 5.97
C ASN A 76 11.62 -3.13 6.74
N LEU A 77 11.87 -2.72 7.99
CA LEU A 77 10.86 -2.13 8.86
C LEU A 77 10.23 -0.86 8.26
N ASP A 78 11.04 0.05 7.72
CA ASP A 78 10.56 1.34 7.22
C ASP A 78 9.69 1.14 5.97
N GLN A 79 10.06 0.21 5.10
CA GLN A 79 9.26 -0.17 3.93
C GLN A 79 7.91 -0.76 4.36
N ARG A 80 7.91 -1.69 5.32
CA ARG A 80 6.66 -2.29 5.81
C ARG A 80 5.74 -1.25 6.44
N VAL A 81 6.28 -0.34 7.23
CA VAL A 81 5.51 0.77 7.83
C VAL A 81 4.88 1.65 6.74
N MET A 82 5.67 2.04 5.73
CA MET A 82 5.17 2.82 4.59
C MET A 82 4.06 2.07 3.83
N LEU A 83 4.25 0.78 3.52
CA LEU A 83 3.26 -0.02 2.81
C LEU A 83 1.95 -0.19 3.59
N LEU A 84 2.03 -0.38 4.92
CA LEU A 84 0.86 -0.42 5.80
C LEU A 84 0.11 0.91 5.79
N ASP A 85 0.84 2.04 5.76
CA ASP A 85 0.25 3.37 5.73
C ASP A 85 -0.43 3.68 4.38
N GLU A 86 0.20 3.30 3.26
CA GLU A 86 -0.40 3.42 1.92
C GLU A 86 -1.64 2.53 1.78
N ALA A 87 -1.57 1.27 2.25
CA ALA A 87 -2.73 0.39 2.31
C ALA A 87 -3.86 1.01 3.14
N ALA A 88 -3.55 1.58 4.31
CA ALA A 88 -4.55 2.22 5.16
C ALA A 88 -5.16 3.46 4.48
N GLY A 89 -4.35 4.21 3.72
CA GLY A 89 -4.80 5.33 2.88
C GLY A 89 -5.80 4.88 1.81
N SER A 90 -5.45 3.82 1.07
CA SER A 90 -6.32 3.21 0.05
C SER A 90 -7.67 2.77 0.65
N VAL A 91 -7.64 2.05 1.78
CA VAL A 91 -8.86 1.57 2.44
C VAL A 91 -9.75 2.72 2.89
N ARG A 92 -9.19 3.79 3.48
CA ARG A 92 -9.98 4.97 3.88
C ARG A 92 -10.63 5.68 2.70
N ARG A 93 -10.02 5.60 1.53
CA ARG A 93 -10.50 6.28 0.31
C ARG A 93 -11.59 5.47 -0.39
N TRP A 94 -11.36 4.18 -0.56
CA TRP A 94 -12.15 3.33 -1.45
C TRP A 94 -13.00 2.28 -0.71
N GLY A 95 -12.78 2.13 0.60
CA GLY A 95 -13.36 1.07 1.40
C GLY A 95 -12.48 -0.19 1.42
N ASN A 96 -12.93 -1.17 2.20
CA ASN A 96 -12.21 -2.41 2.43
C ASN A 96 -12.45 -3.41 1.28
N HIS A 97 -11.39 -3.66 0.50
CA HIS A 97 -11.31 -4.69 -0.53
C HIS A 97 -10.47 -5.90 -0.09
N ALA A 98 -9.94 -5.92 1.13
CA ALA A 98 -9.10 -6.99 1.65
C ALA A 98 -9.86 -8.33 1.71
N GLY A 99 -9.13 -9.43 1.52
CA GLY A 99 -9.65 -10.76 1.82
C GLY A 99 -9.65 -11.04 3.31
N ASP A 100 -10.58 -11.87 3.79
CA ASP A 100 -10.73 -12.21 5.22
C ASP A 100 -9.40 -12.61 5.89
N TRP A 101 -8.59 -13.41 5.19
CA TRP A 101 -7.28 -13.85 5.69
C TRP A 101 -6.26 -12.72 5.84
N GLN A 102 -6.31 -11.69 4.97
CA GLN A 102 -5.44 -10.51 5.10
C GLN A 102 -5.85 -9.67 6.31
N VAL A 103 -7.17 -9.56 6.54
CA VAL A 103 -7.70 -8.87 7.72
C VAL A 103 -7.24 -9.57 8.99
N GLU A 104 -7.34 -10.90 9.06
CA GLU A 104 -6.84 -11.68 10.20
C GLU A 104 -5.33 -11.46 10.44
N LEU A 105 -4.52 -11.44 9.38
CA LEU A 105 -3.07 -11.18 9.50
C LEU A 105 -2.75 -9.75 9.93
N VAL A 106 -3.52 -8.75 9.49
CA VAL A 106 -3.36 -7.36 9.93
C VAL A 106 -3.72 -7.23 11.41
N VAL A 107 -4.78 -7.90 11.88
CA VAL A 107 -5.15 -7.95 13.30
C VAL A 107 -4.03 -8.59 14.11
N ASP A 108 -3.54 -9.76 13.69
CA ASP A 108 -2.43 -10.46 14.35
C ASP A 108 -1.17 -9.58 14.41
N LEU A 109 -0.84 -8.90 13.31
CA LEU A 109 0.30 -7.98 13.26
C LEU A 109 0.12 -6.80 14.22
N ALA A 110 -1.07 -6.22 14.30
CA ALA A 110 -1.35 -5.11 15.22
C ALA A 110 -1.28 -5.52 16.70
N GLU A 111 -1.69 -6.76 17.03
CA GLU A 111 -1.69 -7.27 18.41
C GLU A 111 -0.32 -7.78 18.86
N ASN A 112 0.48 -8.34 17.94
CA ASN A 112 1.69 -9.09 18.30
C ASN A 112 3.01 -8.41 17.88
N SER A 113 2.97 -7.33 17.11
CA SER A 113 4.17 -6.52 16.83
C SER A 113 4.39 -5.42 17.86
N SER A 114 5.45 -4.62 17.70
CA SER A 114 5.75 -3.52 18.62
C SER A 114 6.33 -2.32 17.88
N GLY A 115 6.30 -1.15 18.54
CA GLY A 115 6.83 0.09 18.00
C GLY A 115 6.12 0.53 16.72
N TYR A 116 6.88 1.12 15.78
CA TYR A 116 6.32 1.71 14.56
C TYR A 116 5.53 0.71 13.70
N LEU A 117 5.89 -0.57 13.70
CA LEU A 117 5.18 -1.59 12.95
C LEU A 117 3.77 -1.83 13.53
N ALA A 118 3.64 -1.90 14.85
CA ALA A 118 2.35 -2.05 15.53
C ALA A 118 1.46 -0.84 15.30
N ASP A 119 2.03 0.36 15.37
CA ASP A 119 1.28 1.59 15.13
C ASP A 119 0.74 1.65 13.69
N ALA A 120 1.54 1.25 12.70
CA ALA A 120 1.12 1.21 11.30
C ALA A 120 0.09 0.11 11.04
N ALA A 121 0.28 -1.09 11.61
CA ALA A 121 -0.67 -2.17 11.53
C ALA A 121 -2.01 -1.79 12.17
N ALA A 122 -1.99 -1.11 13.33
CA ALA A 122 -3.19 -0.59 13.97
C ALA A 122 -3.91 0.47 13.12
N ARG A 123 -3.18 1.32 12.40
CA ARG A 123 -3.76 2.29 11.45
C ARG A 123 -4.47 1.61 10.29
N LEU A 124 -3.89 0.54 9.73
CA LEU A 124 -4.53 -0.27 8.69
C LEU A 124 -5.72 -1.05 9.26
N ASN A 125 -5.57 -1.71 10.40
CA ASN A 125 -6.65 -2.43 11.09
C ASN A 125 -7.87 -1.53 11.34
N GLY A 126 -7.63 -0.32 11.86
CA GLY A 126 -8.69 0.66 12.06
C GLY A 126 -9.32 1.16 10.76
N ALA A 127 -8.56 1.21 9.65
CA ALA A 127 -9.09 1.59 8.35
C ALA A 127 -9.96 0.50 7.72
N LEU A 128 -9.63 -0.78 7.93
CA LEU A 128 -10.40 -1.93 7.44
C LEU A 128 -11.84 -1.99 8.01
N ASP A 129 -12.15 -1.09 8.95
CA ASP A 129 -13.46 -0.70 9.48
C ASP A 129 -14.45 -1.87 9.45
N HIS A 130 -14.22 -2.79 10.38
CA HIS A 130 -15.18 -3.85 10.63
C HIS A 130 -16.52 -3.18 10.97
N PRO A 131 -17.62 -3.51 10.27
CA PRO A 131 -18.94 -3.22 10.82
C PRO A 131 -19.01 -3.94 12.18
N ASN A 132 -18.88 -3.18 13.27
CA ASN A 132 -18.80 -3.57 14.70
C ASN A 132 -17.39 -3.63 15.35
N THR A 133 -16.54 -2.62 15.19
CA THR A 133 -15.31 -2.54 16.01
C THR A 133 -15.61 -2.13 17.46
N SER A 134 -15.46 -3.07 18.38
CA SER A 134 -15.29 -2.82 19.81
C SER A 134 -14.07 -1.92 20.02
N VAL A 135 -14.23 -0.82 20.76
CA VAL A 135 -13.15 0.12 21.09
C VAL A 135 -11.99 -0.65 21.74
N MET A 136 -10.87 -0.80 21.02
CA MET A 136 -9.63 -1.32 21.57
C MET A 136 -9.05 -0.24 22.50
N ILE A 137 -9.14 -0.46 23.81
CA ILE A 137 -8.55 0.43 24.81
C ILE A 137 -7.07 0.06 24.96
N PHE A 138 -6.19 0.91 24.46
CA PHE A 138 -4.77 0.85 24.82
C PHE A 138 -4.61 1.31 26.28
N LEU A 139 -4.11 0.42 27.14
CA LEU A 139 -3.66 0.79 28.48
C LEU A 139 -2.16 1.15 28.43
N PRO A 140 -1.75 2.25 29.09
CA PRO A 140 -0.38 2.78 29.05
C PRO A 140 0.65 1.91 29.79
#